data_AF-A0A941KW92-F1
#
_entry.id   AF-A0A941KW92-F1
#
_cell.length_a   1.000
_cell.length_b   1.000
_cell.length_c   1.000
_cell.angle_alpha   90.00
_cell.angle_beta   90.00
_cell.angle_gamma   90.00
#
_symmetry.space_group_name_H-M   'P 1'
#
loop_
_entity.id
_entity.type
_entity.pdbx_description
1 polymer ?
#
loop_
_entity_poly.entity_id
_entity_poly.type
_entity_poly.pdbx_seq_one_letter_code
_entity_poly.pdbx_strand_id
1 'polypeptide(L)' 'MAYYVLDAMHLDDGGLLKDHVQAHAYFNIAAQGHDEAVQQRQKLEASMTFEHIAKAQGLVRRCVQSNYKDCGW' A
#
# COMPACT_ATOMS: atom_id res chain seq x y z
N MET A 1 12.41 2.48 -10.90
CA MET A 1 11.19 2.50 -11.73
C MET A 1 10.05 3.05 -10.89
N ALA A 2 9.83 4.38 -10.93
CA ALA A 2 8.88 5.08 -10.04
C ALA A 2 7.70 5.71 -10.81
N TYR A 3 7.43 5.24 -12.02
CA TYR A 3 6.48 5.85 -12.96
C TYR A 3 5.33 4.93 -13.40
N TYR A 4 5.15 3.76 -12.78
CA TYR A 4 4.13 2.79 -13.21
C TYR A 4 2.98 2.55 -12.22
N VAL A 5 2.85 3.33 -11.16
CA VAL A 5 1.69 3.18 -10.23
C VAL A 5 0.50 4.07 -10.63
N LEU A 6 0.59 4.79 -11.76
CA LEU A 6 -0.48 5.72 -12.17
C LEU A 6 -1.50 5.13 -13.16
N ASP A 7 -1.29 3.92 -13.71
CA ASP A 7 -2.05 3.48 -14.90
C ASP A 7 -2.56 2.02 -14.89
N ALA A 8 -2.87 1.44 -13.72
CA ALA A 8 -3.38 0.06 -13.69
C ALA A 8 -4.49 -0.18 -12.67
N MET A 9 -5.40 0.78 -12.51
CA MET A 9 -6.53 0.73 -11.58
C MET A 9 -7.43 -0.52 -11.80
N HIS A 10 -7.12 -1.65 -11.17
CA HIS A 10 -8.02 -2.81 -11.14
C HIS A 10 -9.00 -2.65 -9.97
N LEU A 11 -10.23 -2.27 -10.30
CA LEU A 11 -11.37 -2.20 -9.38
C LEU A 11 -11.77 -3.62 -8.99
N ASP A 12 -11.58 -3.98 -7.72
CA ASP A 12 -12.20 -5.17 -7.13
C ASP A 12 -13.61 -4.82 -6.61
N ASP A 13 -14.44 -5.82 -6.31
CA ASP A 13 -15.88 -5.73 -6.01
C ASP A 13 -16.30 -4.83 -4.81
N GLY A 14 -15.37 -4.06 -4.22
CA GLY A 14 -15.59 -3.04 -3.18
C GLY A 14 -15.24 -1.61 -3.58
N GLY A 15 -14.89 -1.34 -4.85
CA GLY A 15 -14.78 0.01 -5.39
C GLY A 15 -13.50 0.78 -5.07
N LEU A 16 -12.45 0.15 -4.51
CA LEU A 16 -11.11 0.77 -4.47
C LEU A 16 -10.04 -0.21 -4.94
N LEU A 17 -9.16 0.35 -5.77
CA LEU A 17 -8.05 -0.32 -6.42
C LEU A 17 -7.21 -1.16 -5.45
N LYS A 18 -7.04 -2.43 -5.79
CA LYS A 18 -6.02 -3.31 -5.19
C LYS A 18 -4.64 -2.64 -5.13
N ASP A 19 -4.30 -1.85 -6.14
CA ASP A 19 -3.03 -1.14 -6.26
C ASP A 19 -2.83 -0.09 -5.15
N HIS A 20 -3.88 0.60 -4.70
CA HIS A 20 -3.75 1.57 -3.60
C HIS A 20 -3.45 0.87 -2.27
N VAL A 21 -4.06 -0.29 -2.02
CA VAL A 21 -3.81 -1.07 -0.81
C VAL A 21 -2.37 -1.61 -0.80
N GLN A 22 -1.90 -2.14 -1.92
CA GLN A 22 -0.53 -2.64 -2.06
C GLN A 22 0.49 -1.50 -1.99
N ALA A 23 0.25 -0.38 -2.68
CA ALA A 23 1.13 0.79 -2.65
C ALA A 23 1.19 1.41 -1.25
N HIS A 24 0.07 1.51 -0.53
CA HIS A 24 0.06 1.95 0.87
C HIS A 24 0.93 1.05 1.73
N ALA A 25 0.73 -0.27 1.62
CA ALA A 25 1.48 -1.26 2.39
C ALA A 25 2.99 -1.17 2.10
N TYR A 26 3.37 -1.05 0.83
CA TYR A 26 4.76 -0.85 0.42
C TYR A 26 5.35 0.43 1.03
N PHE A 27 4.69 1.57 0.89
CA PHE A 27 5.19 2.84 1.45
C PHE A 27 5.24 2.83 2.98
N ASN A 28 4.34 2.09 3.64
CA ASN A 28 4.37 1.92 5.09
C ASN A 28 5.63 1.16 5.55
N ILE A 29 6.06 0.16 4.79
CA ILE A 29 7.32 -0.55 5.07
C ILE A 29 8.52 0.32 4.71
N ALA A 30 8.52 0.95 3.53
CA ALA A 30 9.61 1.81 3.07
C ALA A 30 9.83 3.03 3.98
N ALA A 31 8.78 3.55 4.61
CA ALA A 31 8.84 4.66 5.57
C ALA A 31 9.71 4.39 6.81
N GLN A 32 10.12 3.13 7.05
CA GLN A 32 11.07 2.79 8.12
C GLN A 32 12.50 3.26 7.83
N GLY A 33 12.84 3.53 6.56
CA GLY A 33 14.18 3.98 6.17
C GLY A 33 14.20 5.09 5.12
N HIS A 34 13.04 5.53 4.63
CA HIS A 34 12.91 6.54 3.57
C HIS A 34 11.83 7.57 3.91
N ASP A 35 12.25 8.79 4.25
CA ASP A 35 11.32 9.89 4.59
C ASP A 35 10.37 10.23 3.43
N GLU A 36 10.82 10.08 2.19
CA GLU A 36 9.98 10.27 1.00
C GLU A 36 8.78 9.30 1.00
N ALA A 37 8.95 8.08 1.51
CA ALA A 37 7.87 7.10 1.60
C ALA A 37 6.80 7.49 2.64
N VAL A 38 7.17 8.24 3.69
CA VAL A 38 6.20 8.81 4.64
C VAL A 38 5.24 9.75 3.91
N GLN A 39 5.78 10.64 3.07
CA GLN A 39 4.96 11.60 2.32
C GLN A 39 4.06 10.90 1.29
N GLN A 40 4.58 9.89 0.60
CA GLN A 40 3.76 9.14 -0.37
C GLN A 40 2.66 8.32 0.31
N ARG A 41 2.95 7.68 1.46
CA ARG A 41 1.93 7.02 2.27
C ARG A 41 0.82 7.97 2.66
N GLN A 42 1.14 9.14 3.19
CA GLN A 42 0.16 10.15 3.62
C GLN A 42 -0.69 10.67 2.46
N LYS A 43 -0.08 10.92 1.29
CA LYS A 43 -0.81 11.33 0.08
C LYS A 43 -1.80 10.25 -0.37
N LEU A 44 -1.39 8.99 -0.32
CA LEU A 44 -2.24 7.86 -0.69
C LEU A 44 -3.37 7.63 0.33
N GLU A 45 -3.08 7.78 1.63
CA GLU A 45 -4.09 7.70 2.71
C GLU A 45 -5.23 8.70 2.50
N ALA A 46 -4.95 9.89 1.97
CA ALA A 46 -5.97 10.92 1.72
C ALA A 46 -7.00 10.51 0.63
N SER A 47 -6.67 9.58 -0.26
CA SER A 47 -7.58 9.06 -1.29
C SER A 47 -8.13 7.66 -0.98
N MET A 48 -7.78 7.10 0.19
CA MET A 48 -8.23 5.78 0.62
C MET A 48 -9.34 5.85 1.66
N THR A 49 -10.27 4.90 1.60
CA THR A 49 -11.25 4.73 2.67
C THR A 49 -10.60 4.05 3.88
N PHE A 50 -11.22 4.16 5.05
CA PHE A 50 -10.80 3.41 6.24
C PHE A 50 -10.61 1.91 6.00
N GLU A 51 -11.50 1.25 5.24
CA GLU A 51 -11.41 -0.18 4.95
C GLU A 51 -10.13 -0.53 4.18
N HIS A 52 -9.79 0.24 3.15
CA HIS A 52 -8.57 0.06 2.37
C HIS A 52 -7.30 0.29 3.20
N ILE A 53 -7.30 1.26 4.11
CA ILE A 53 -6.18 1.47 5.04
C ILE A 53 -6.04 0.26 5.96
N ALA A 54 -7.15 -0.26 6.51
CA ALA A 54 -7.13 -1.45 7.36
C ALA A 54 -6.62 -2.69 6.60
N LYS A 55 -7.04 -2.90 5.33
CA LYS A 55 -6.52 -3.96 4.46
C LYS A 55 -5.01 -3.80 4.21
N ALA A 56 -4.53 -2.59 3.95
CA ALA A 56 -3.11 -2.31 3.71
C ALA A 56 -2.27 -2.60 4.95
N GLN A 57 -2.73 -2.17 6.13
CA GLN A 57 -2.08 -2.49 7.40
C GLN A 57 -2.07 -4.00 7.66
N GLY A 58 -3.14 -4.72 7.30
CA GLY A 58 -3.18 -6.19 7.36
C GLY A 58 -2.14 -6.86 6.46
N LEU A 59 -1.95 -6.36 5.24
CA LEU A 59 -0.89 -6.81 4.33
C LEU A 59 0.51 -6.57 4.92
N VAL A 60 0.76 -5.38 5.47
CA VAL A 60 2.04 -5.08 6.15
C VAL A 60 2.30 -6.05 7.30
N ARG A 61 1.29 -6.35 8.13
CA ARG A 61 1.44 -7.31 9.23
C ARG A 61 1.83 -8.69 8.73
N ARG A 62 1.15 -9.22 7.70
CA ARG A 62 1.50 -10.51 7.08
C ARG A 62 2.91 -10.50 6.48
N CYS A 63 3.26 -9.42 5.79
CA CYS A 63 4.58 -9.24 5.21
C CYS A 63 5.68 -9.27 6.28
N VAL A 64 5.53 -8.51 7.36
CA VAL A 64 6.51 -8.48 8.45
C VAL A 64 6.56 -9.82 9.20
N GLN A 65 5.41 -10.43 9.49
CA GLN A 65 5.35 -11.75 10.17
C GLN A 65 5.97 -12.87 9.35
N SER A 66 5.86 -12.81 8.03
CA SER A 66 6.49 -13.77 7.12
C SER A 66 7.97 -13.49 6.86
N ASN A 67 8.56 -12.51 7.55
CA ASN A 67 9.92 -12.00 7.29
C ASN A 67 10.09 -11.58 5.82
N TYR A 68 9.12 -10.79 5.35
CA TYR A 68 9.02 -10.21 4.01
C TYR A 68 8.83 -11.22 2.86
N LYS A 69 8.34 -12.43 3.16
CA LYS A 69 8.14 -13.49 2.16
C LYS A 69 6.73 -13.55 1.58
N ASP A 70 5.73 -13.07 2.33
CA ASP A 70 4.32 -13.06 1.94
C ASP A 70 3.75 -11.65 2.12
N CYS A 71 4.04 -10.82 1.13
CA CYS A 71 3.64 -9.42 1.13
C CYS A 71 2.58 -9.09 0.09
N GLY A 72 2.38 -10.01 -0.88
CA GLY A 72 1.28 -9.94 -1.84
C GLY A 72 1.40 -8.83 -2.87
N TRP A 73 2.61 -8.40 -3.25
CA TRP A 73 2.91 -7.54 -4.40
C TRP A 73 3.82 -8.27 -5.39
#